data_AF-A0A522M4V6-F1
#
_entry.id   AF-A0A522M4V6-F1
#
_cell.length_a   1.000
_cell.length_b   1.000
_cell.length_c   1.000
_cell.angle_alpha   90.00
_cell.angle_beta   90.00
_cell.angle_gamma   90.00
#
_symmetry.space_group_name_H-M   'P 1'
#
loop_
_entity.id
_entity.type
_entity.pdbx_description
1 polymer ?
#
loop_
_entity_poly.entity_id
_entity_poly.type
_entity_poly.pdbx_seq_one_letter_code
_entity_poly.pdbx_strand_id
1 'polypeptide(L)' 'MKKFLVGLVVGAILAFPLGINFGKDVPLLSNPFAAKPDISERVKERAKETLEETKEAIHEATKPVQDKLKK' A
#
# COMPACT_ATOMS: atom_id res chain seq x y z
N MET A 1 -2.37 -29.86 24.64
CA MET A 1 -2.11 -28.47 25.09
C MET A 1 -0.69 -28.02 24.82
N LYS A 2 0.34 -28.54 25.51
CA LYS A 2 1.74 -28.05 25.39
C LYS A 2 2.29 -28.05 23.95
N LYS A 3 2.07 -29.12 23.18
CA LYS A 3 2.53 -29.22 21.77
C LYS A 3 1.82 -28.22 20.84
N PHE A 4 0.54 -27.94 21.10
CA PHE A 4 -0.23 -26.96 20.34
C PHE A 4 0.29 -25.54 20.59
N LEU A 5 0.52 -25.19 21.86
CA LEU A 5 1.12 -23.90 22.24
C LEU A 5 2.49 -23.70 21.60
N VAL A 6 3.34 -24.74 21.58
CA VAL A 6 4.64 -24.69 20.91
C VAL A 6 4.48 -24.46 19.41
N GLY A 7 3.58 -25.19 18.75
CA GLY A 7 3.31 -25.00 17.32
C GLY A 7 2.77 -23.61 16.99
N LEU A 8 1.90 -23.07 17.84
CA LEU A 8 1.35 -21.72 17.69
C LEU A 8 2.43 -20.64 17.84
N VAL A 9 3.32 -20.79 18.83
CA VAL A 9 4.45 -19.86 19.03
C VAL A 9 5.43 -19.93 17.86
N VAL A 10 5.80 -21.13 17.41
CA VAL A 10 6.68 -21.30 16.24
C VAL A 10 6.04 -20.72 14.98
N GLY A 11 4.76 -21.00 14.76
CA GLY A 11 4.00 -20.45 13.63
C GLY A 11 3.96 -18.93 13.67
N ALA A 12 3.71 -18.32 14.82
CA ALA A 12 3.72 -16.87 14.98
C ALA A 12 5.12 -16.28 14.69
N ILE A 13 6.18 -16.86 15.24
CA ILE A 13 7.55 -16.39 15.02
C ILE A 13 7.92 -16.39 13.54
N LEU A 14 7.39 -17.31 12.74
CA LEU A 14 7.61 -17.34 11.29
C LEU A 14 6.65 -16.40 10.54
N ALA A 15 5.36 -16.43 10.89
CA ALA A 15 4.33 -15.68 10.17
C ALA A 15 4.49 -14.16 10.30
N PHE A 16 4.86 -13.65 11.48
CA PHE A 16 4.96 -12.20 11.72
C PHE A 16 6.05 -11.53 10.87
N PRO A 17 7.32 -11.99 10.86
CA PRO A 17 8.37 -11.45 9.99
C PRO A 17 7.99 -11.48 8.50
N LEU A 18 7.48 -12.63 8.03
CA LEU A 18 7.08 -12.82 6.64
C LEU A 18 5.93 -11.89 6.27
N GLY A 19 4.93 -11.75 7.15
CA GLY A 19 3.79 -10.87 6.97
C GLY A 19 4.17 -9.39 6.95
N ILE A 20 5.09 -8.95 7.82
CA ILE A 20 5.62 -7.58 7.81
C ILE A 20 6.29 -7.28 6.47
N ASN A 21 7.17 -8.16 6.00
CA ASN A 21 7.87 -7.97 4.72
C ASN A 21 6.91 -7.96 3.54
N PHE A 22 5.93 -8.87 3.54
CA PHE A 22 4.88 -8.89 2.52
C PHE A 22 4.08 -7.59 2.52
N GLY A 23 3.64 -7.09 3.69
CA GLY A 23 2.89 -5.85 3.80
C GLY A 23 3.69 -4.59 3.41
N LYS A 24 5.01 -4.64 3.61
CA LYS A 24 5.95 -3.59 3.17
C LYS A 24 6.31 -3.69 1.68
N ASP A 25 5.87 -4.74 0.99
CA ASP A 25 6.20 -5.02 -0.42
C ASP A 25 7.73 -5.13 -0.65
N VAL A 26 8.41 -5.81 0.27
CA VAL A 26 9.86 -6.09 0.22
C VAL A 26 10.13 -7.60 0.23
N PRO A 27 11.34 -8.07 -0.14
CA PRO A 27 11.64 -9.50 -0.16
C PRO A 27 11.33 -10.19 1.17
N LEU A 28 10.65 -11.33 1.14
CA LEU A 28 10.11 -12.01 2.32
C LEU A 28 11.18 -12.36 3.38
N LEU A 29 12.40 -12.66 2.95
CA LEU A 29 13.51 -13.04 3.83
C LEU A 29 14.42 -11.85 4.19
N SER A 30 14.05 -10.62 3.82
CA SER A 30 14.77 -9.41 4.23
C SER A 30 14.53 -9.09 5.70
N ASN A 31 15.34 -8.22 6.30
CA ASN A 31 15.16 -7.84 7.71
C ASN A 31 13.85 -7.03 7.90
N PRO A 32 12.82 -7.58 8.56
CA PRO A 32 11.52 -6.90 8.72
C PRO A 32 11.60 -5.64 9.59
N PHE A 33 12.61 -5.56 10.46
CA PHE A 33 12.86 -4.44 11.36
C PHE A 33 13.90 -3.45 10.81
N ALA A 34 14.40 -3.65 9.58
CA ALA A 34 15.25 -2.66 8.95
C ALA A 34 14.49 -1.35 8.73
N ALA A 35 15.13 -0.24 9.10
CA ALA A 35 14.58 1.09 8.87
C ALA A 35 14.54 1.38 7.35
N LYS A 36 13.34 1.24 6.75
CA LYS A 36 12.76 1.88 5.53
C LYS A 36 11.80 0.93 4.77
N PRO A 37 10.86 1.44 3.94
CA PRO A 37 10.56 2.84 3.59
C PRO A 37 9.59 3.49 4.59
N ASP A 38 9.55 4.83 4.60
CA ASP A 38 8.59 5.60 5.39
C ASP A 38 7.18 5.36 4.82
N ILE A 39 6.42 4.49 5.47
CA ILE A 39 5.07 4.10 5.04
C ILE A 39 4.20 5.35 4.84
N SER A 40 4.44 6.42 5.63
CA SER A 40 3.74 7.69 5.48
C SER A 40 4.00 8.32 4.12
N GLU A 41 5.25 8.32 3.66
CA GLU A 41 5.66 8.89 2.38
C GLU A 41 5.03 8.12 1.21
N ARG A 42 5.02 6.79 1.28
CA ARG A 42 4.40 5.92 0.25
C ARG A 42 2.88 6.09 0.17
N VAL A 43 2.21 6.26 1.31
CA VAL A 43 0.77 6.56 1.37
C VAL A 43 0.50 7.95 0.78
N LYS A 44 1.35 8.93 1.07
CA LYS A 44 1.26 10.29 0.52
C LYS A 44 1.40 10.29 -1.00
N GLU A 45 2.37 9.55 -1.53
CA GLU A 45 2.57 9.41 -2.97
C GLU A 45 1.36 8.79 -3.65
N ARG A 46 0.87 7.64 -3.16
CA ARG A 46 -0.33 7.00 -3.70
C ARG A 46 -1.56 7.92 -3.66
N ALA A 47 -1.78 8.61 -2.54
CA ALA A 47 -2.90 9.53 -2.42
C ALA A 47 -2.81 10.69 -3.44
N LYS A 48 -1.59 11.19 -3.68
CA LYS A 48 -1.36 12.24 -4.68
C LYS A 48 -1.62 11.74 -6.09
N GLU A 49 -1.13 10.54 -6.43
CA GLU A 49 -1.33 9.90 -7.73
C GLU A 49 -2.82 9.68 -8.01
N THR A 50 -3.57 9.15 -7.04
CA THR A 50 -5.03 8.97 -7.17
C THR A 50 -5.78 10.30 -7.32
N LEU A 51 -5.35 11.36 -6.63
CA LEU A 51 -5.96 12.69 -6.77
C LEU A 51 -5.68 13.30 -8.16
N GLU A 52 -4.48 13.11 -8.70
CA GLU A 52 -4.11 13.55 -10.04
C GLU A 52 -4.93 12.80 -11.10
N GLU A 53 -5.01 11.47 -11.04
CA GLU A 53 -5.85 10.67 -11.94
C GLU A 53 -7.32 11.09 -11.88
N THR A 54 -7.86 11.32 -10.67
CA THR A 54 -9.23 11.78 -10.50
C THR A 54 -9.45 13.16 -11.12
N LYS A 55 -8.50 14.07 -10.94
CA LYS A 55 -8.55 15.41 -11.53
C LYS A 55 -8.52 15.35 -13.05
N GLU A 56 -7.67 14.50 -13.62
CA GLU A 56 -7.60 14.28 -15.07
C GLU A 56 -8.91 13.71 -15.62
N ALA A 57 -9.45 12.67 -14.98
CA ALA A 57 -10.73 12.07 -15.37
C ALA A 57 -11.89 13.08 -15.32
N ILE A 58 -11.98 13.89 -14.26
CA ILE A 58 -12.98 14.95 -14.15
C ILE A 58 -12.77 16.02 -15.22
N HIS A 59 -11.52 16.43 -15.46
CA HIS A 59 -11.20 17.42 -16.48
C HIS A 59 -11.59 16.93 -17.87
N GLU A 60 -11.30 15.67 -18.20
CA GLU A 60 -11.71 15.06 -19.46
C GLU A 60 -13.23 14.94 -19.60
N ALA A 61 -13.92 14.51 -18.55
CA ALA A 61 -15.38 14.43 -18.54
C ALA A 61 -16.06 15.80 -18.68
N THR A 62 -15.41 16.88 -18.24
CA THR A 62 -15.95 18.25 -18.30
C THR A 62 -15.58 19.01 -19.57
N LYS A 63 -14.56 18.58 -20.34
CA LYS A 63 -14.19 19.16 -21.65
C LYS A 63 -15.37 19.30 -22.62
N PRO A 64 -16.21 18.26 -22.86
CA PRO A 64 -17.33 18.37 -23.81
C PRO A 64 -18.40 19.39 -23.40
N VAL A 65 -18.59 19.59 -22.09
CA VAL A 65 -19.51 20.58 -21.54
C VAL A 65 -18.91 21.99 -21.68
N GLN A 66 -17.61 22.12 -21.41
CA GLN A 66 -16.90 23.39 -21.55
C GLN A 66 -16.84 23.87 -23.01
N ASP A 67 -16.64 22.96 -23.96
CA ASP A 67 -16.62 23.27 -25.40
C ASP A 67 -18.00 23.68 -25.93
N LYS A 68 -19.09 23.11 -25.36
CA LYS A 68 -20.47 23.55 -25.64
C LYS A 68 -20.81 24.91 -25.05
N LEU A 69 -20.19 25.30 -23.94
CA LEU A 69 -20.41 26.60 -23.29
C LEU A 69 -19.59 27.74 -23.91
N LYS A 70 -18.50 27.42 -24.62
CA LYS A 70 -17.65 28.41 -25.31
C LYS A 70 -18.08 28.72 -26.74
N LYS A 71 -19.12 28.04 -27.26
CA LYS A 71 -19.65 28.18 -28.63
C LYS A 71 -20.98 28.93 -28.61
#